data_AF-A0A538HEH6-F1
#
_entry.id   AF-A0A538HEH6-F1
#
_cell.length_a   1.000
_cell.length_b   1.000
_cell.length_c   1.000
_cell.angle_alpha   90.00
_cell.angle_beta   90.00
_cell.angle_gamma   90.00
#
_symmetry.space_group_name_H-M   'P 1'
#
loop_
_entity.id
_entity.type
_entity.pdbx_description
1 polymer ?
#
loop_
_entity_poly.entity_id
_entity_poly.type
_entity_poly.pdbx_seq_one_letter_code
_entity_poly.pdbx_strand_id
1 'polypeptide(L)'
;RSALTRDDARDELGLSHGEYIFLCIGFIQSSKGFDRAVRAFGRLASPPARLHIVGSVRAELYDEERHLEDLEALVERTPGVELHTGYVSDDRFDTWIIAADVVVCPYRFIWSSGVIERARLYERPVIASNVGGLADQLPAGGVVVDDDGALVRAMRRFAGDDREPTGLDAASGGEWCAGEALDRADVMRTIQSRAAARRGAAVVASADPAHYGAADRSAVVRRVPPLSSPPAVSARPGATLLKRAVRRLTGWEIDPIVGQLNYLRRAIIEALEGTSDEKPVDS
;
A
#
# COMPACT_ATOMS: atom_id res chain seq x y z
N ARG A 1 13.10 -21.49 2.69
CA ARG A 1 14.31 -20.78 3.13
C ARG A 1 15.42 -21.08 2.12
N SER A 2 15.53 -20.27 1.07
CA SER A 2 16.81 -20.13 0.37
C SER A 2 17.63 -19.17 1.24
N ALA A 3 18.82 -19.59 1.68
CA ALA A 3 19.56 -18.93 2.76
C ALA A 3 20.38 -17.75 2.25
N LEU A 4 19.74 -16.76 1.64
CA LEU A 4 20.41 -15.50 1.30
C LEU A 4 20.83 -14.82 2.61
N THR A 5 22.13 -14.65 2.82
CA THR A 5 22.63 -13.95 4.00
C THR A 5 22.57 -12.43 3.79
N ARG A 6 22.79 -11.66 4.85
CA ARG A 6 22.89 -10.20 4.76
C ARG A 6 24.01 -9.77 3.81
N ASP A 7 25.14 -10.45 3.84
CA ASP A 7 26.30 -10.11 3.02
C ASP A 7 26.06 -10.48 1.55
N ASP A 8 25.50 -11.65 1.27
CA ASP A 8 25.09 -12.02 -0.10
C ASP A 8 24.10 -11.00 -0.68
N ALA A 9 23.12 -10.58 0.11
CA ALA A 9 22.14 -9.57 -0.31
C ALA A 9 22.78 -8.21 -0.59
N ARG A 10 23.83 -7.84 0.15
CA ARG A 10 24.59 -6.61 -0.08
C ARG A 10 25.44 -6.70 -1.34
N ASP A 11 26.08 -7.84 -1.58
CA ASP A 11 26.84 -8.10 -2.80
C ASP A 11 25.93 -8.01 -4.04
N GLU A 12 24.74 -8.62 -4.00
CA GLU A 12 23.76 -8.56 -5.08
C GLU A 12 23.27 -7.13 -5.38
N LEU A 13 23.24 -6.27 -4.37
CA LEU A 13 22.80 -4.87 -4.47
C LEU A 13 23.96 -3.88 -4.67
N GLY A 14 25.22 -4.33 -4.59
CA GLY A 14 26.40 -3.47 -4.65
C GLY A 14 26.55 -2.53 -3.44
N LEU A 15 26.09 -2.96 -2.26
CA LEU A 15 26.11 -2.18 -1.03
C LEU A 15 27.36 -2.48 -0.19
N SER A 16 27.84 -1.49 0.57
CA SER A 16 28.98 -1.69 1.47
C SER A 16 28.64 -2.59 2.66
N HIS A 17 29.53 -3.51 3.03
CA HIS A 17 29.36 -4.35 4.23
C HIS A 17 29.60 -3.57 5.53
N GLY A 18 30.41 -2.51 5.49
CA GLY A 18 30.81 -1.73 6.67
C GLY A 18 29.85 -0.60 7.04
N GLU A 19 28.88 -0.29 6.18
CA GLU A 19 27.89 0.76 6.43
C GLU A 19 26.67 0.21 7.17
N TYR A 20 26.07 1.05 8.02
CA TYR A 20 24.80 0.76 8.69
C TYR A 20 23.62 1.21 7.82
N ILE A 21 22.71 0.32 7.46
CA ILE A 21 21.68 0.57 6.44
C ILE A 21 20.30 0.69 7.07
N PHE A 22 19.73 1.89 6.96
CA PHE A 22 18.31 2.16 7.12
C PHE A 22 17.59 1.95 5.79
N LEU A 23 16.46 1.25 5.79
CA LEU A 23 15.67 1.00 4.59
C LEU A 23 14.24 1.52 4.72
N CYS A 24 13.83 2.37 3.78
CA CYS A 24 12.44 2.64 3.46
C CYS A 24 12.11 1.93 2.14
N ILE A 25 11.12 1.04 2.11
CA ILE A 25 10.78 0.30 0.88
C ILE A 25 9.27 0.22 0.65
N GLY A 26 8.86 0.28 -0.61
CA GLY A 26 7.46 0.18 -1.05
C GLY A 26 7.06 1.30 -2.00
N PHE A 27 5.76 1.47 -2.23
CA PHE A 27 5.29 2.58 -3.06
C PHE A 27 5.72 3.92 -2.44
N ILE A 28 6.33 4.78 -3.25
CA ILE A 28 6.69 6.13 -2.85
C ILE A 28 5.41 6.95 -2.93
N GLN A 29 4.84 7.22 -1.76
CA GLN A 29 3.58 7.94 -1.61
C GLN A 29 3.60 8.81 -0.36
N SER A 30 2.85 9.91 -0.38
CA SER A 30 2.75 10.82 0.76
C SER A 30 2.30 10.11 2.04
N SER A 31 1.39 9.13 1.94
CA SER A 31 0.94 8.33 3.09
C SER A 31 2.06 7.52 3.78
N LYS A 32 3.14 7.18 3.06
CA LYS A 32 4.27 6.40 3.55
C LYS A 32 5.31 7.23 4.28
N GLY A 33 5.30 8.55 4.15
CA GLY A 33 6.12 9.42 4.99
C GLY A 33 7.63 9.29 4.82
N PHE A 34 8.12 8.81 3.67
CA PHE A 34 9.56 8.64 3.45
C PHE A 34 10.34 9.95 3.60
N ASP A 35 9.74 11.09 3.28
CA ASP A 35 10.31 12.42 3.54
C ASP A 35 10.62 12.66 5.03
N ARG A 36 9.84 12.08 5.94
CA ARG A 36 10.06 12.18 7.40
C ARG A 36 11.29 11.39 7.82
N ALA A 37 11.50 10.20 7.25
CA ALA A 37 12.73 9.43 7.47
C ALA A 37 13.96 10.18 6.94
N VAL A 38 13.88 10.85 5.79
CA VAL A 38 15.00 11.67 5.28
C VAL A 38 15.33 12.82 6.23
N ARG A 39 14.31 13.58 6.69
CA ARG A 39 14.52 14.67 7.65
C ARG A 39 15.09 14.17 8.98
N ALA A 40 14.62 13.01 9.45
CA ALA A 40 15.14 12.40 10.66
C ALA A 40 16.59 11.95 10.49
N PHE A 41 16.91 11.29 9.37
CA PHE A 41 18.26 10.86 9.02
C PHE A 41 19.25 12.03 8.95
N GLY A 42 18.85 13.17 8.36
CA GLY A 42 19.67 14.38 8.31
C GLY A 42 20.05 14.99 9.66
N ARG A 43 19.47 14.49 10.77
CA ARG A 43 19.78 14.93 12.14
C ARG A 43 20.70 13.96 12.91
N LEU A 44 21.15 12.86 12.32
CA LEU A 44 22.06 11.92 12.98
C LEU A 44 23.50 12.46 12.99
N ALA A 45 24.23 12.28 14.10
CA ALA A 45 25.64 12.68 14.19
C ALA A 45 26.53 11.57 13.62
N SER A 46 26.70 11.56 12.30
CA SER A 46 27.54 10.68 11.45
C SER A 46 28.38 9.56 12.13
N PRO A 47 27.83 8.34 12.27
CA PRO A 47 28.50 7.09 11.87
C PRO A 47 28.43 6.89 10.34
N PRO A 48 29.09 5.88 9.73
CA PRO A 48 28.91 5.54 8.32
C PRO A 48 27.56 4.83 8.12
N ALA A 49 26.46 5.56 8.33
CA ALA A 49 25.11 5.10 8.08
C ALA A 49 24.62 5.58 6.70
N ARG A 50 23.71 4.81 6.12
CA ARG A 50 23.03 5.12 4.86
C ARG A 50 21.54 4.95 5.02
N LEU A 51 20.77 5.81 4.36
CA LEU A 51 19.33 5.61 4.19
C LEU A 51 19.03 5.33 2.72
N HIS A 52 18.49 4.15 2.45
CA HIS A 52 18.00 3.79 1.12
C HIS A 52 16.48 3.89 1.09
N ILE A 53 15.94 4.62 0.12
CA ILE A 53 14.52 4.67 -0.20
C ILE A 53 14.33 3.93 -1.52
N VAL A 54 13.53 2.87 -1.51
CA VAL A 54 13.45 1.93 -2.63
C VAL A 54 12.00 1.69 -3.02
N GLY A 55 11.66 1.91 -4.29
CA GLY A 55 10.35 1.53 -4.82
C GLY A 55 9.84 2.44 -5.93
N SER A 56 8.55 2.31 -6.24
CA SER A 56 7.93 2.99 -7.38
C SER A 56 6.87 3.99 -6.95
N VAL A 57 6.67 5.01 -7.77
CA VAL A 57 5.51 5.91 -7.66
C VAL A 57 4.32 5.27 -8.35
N ARG A 58 3.14 5.41 -7.76
CA ARG A 58 1.88 5.17 -8.46
C ARG A 58 1.46 6.46 -9.15
N ALA A 59 1.95 6.67 -10.37
CA ALA A 59 1.75 7.87 -11.18
C ALA A 59 0.30 8.11 -11.65
N GLU A 60 -0.69 7.47 -11.03
CA GLU A 60 -2.11 7.64 -11.36
C GLU A 60 -2.73 8.87 -10.65
N LEU A 61 -1.96 9.56 -9.79
CA LEU A 61 -2.40 10.69 -8.98
C LEU A 61 -1.34 11.81 -9.00
N TYR A 62 -1.73 13.00 -9.48
CA TYR A 62 -0.86 14.18 -9.58
C TYR A 62 -0.16 14.55 -8.26
N ASP A 63 -0.84 14.36 -7.13
CA ASP A 63 -0.29 14.64 -5.80
C ASP A 63 0.95 13.79 -5.45
N GLU A 64 1.07 12.58 -6.02
CA GLU A 64 2.19 11.67 -5.75
C GLU A 64 3.42 11.96 -6.61
N GLU A 65 3.24 12.56 -7.81
CA GLU A 65 4.34 13.06 -8.63
C GLU A 65 5.03 14.24 -7.94
N ARG A 66 4.23 15.21 -7.47
CA ARG A 66 4.74 16.34 -6.69
C ARG A 66 5.44 15.86 -5.40
N HIS A 67 4.89 14.84 -4.75
CA HIS A 67 5.53 14.24 -3.57
C HIS A 67 6.89 13.62 -3.90
N LEU A 68 7.03 12.96 -5.05
CA LEU A 68 8.30 12.44 -5.51
C LEU A 68 9.31 13.57 -5.75
N GLU A 69 8.92 14.63 -6.45
CA GLU A 69 9.80 15.78 -6.72
C GLU A 69 10.28 16.44 -5.42
N ASP A 70 9.36 16.65 -4.46
CA ASP A 70 9.69 17.19 -3.14
C ASP A 70 10.66 16.26 -2.38
N LEU A 71 10.50 14.94 -2.53
CA LEU A 71 11.36 13.93 -1.91
C LEU A 71 12.74 13.89 -2.57
N GLU A 72 12.83 13.92 -3.89
CA GLU A 72 14.08 13.99 -4.67
C GLU A 72 14.91 15.18 -4.22
N ALA A 73 14.31 16.38 -4.20
CA ALA A 73 14.99 17.60 -3.76
C ALA A 73 15.45 17.52 -2.29
N LEU A 74 14.71 16.82 -1.43
CA LEU A 74 15.09 16.61 -0.04
C LEU A 74 16.27 15.62 0.09
N VAL A 75 16.27 14.54 -0.69
CA VAL A 75 17.36 13.56 -0.75
C VAL A 75 18.65 14.21 -1.25
N GLU A 76 18.60 15.01 -2.30
CA GLU A 76 19.78 15.73 -2.83
C GLU A 76 20.47 16.62 -1.79
N ARG A 77 19.71 17.19 -0.85
CA ARG A 77 20.24 18.05 0.22
C ARG A 77 20.65 17.27 1.48
N THR A 78 20.48 15.96 1.51
CA THR A 78 20.73 15.13 2.69
C THR A 78 21.81 14.08 2.40
N PRO A 79 23.09 14.34 2.78
CA PRO A 79 24.18 13.40 2.55
C PRO A 79 23.90 12.02 3.15
N GLY A 80 24.29 10.95 2.43
CA GLY A 80 24.12 9.56 2.87
C GLY A 80 22.73 8.96 2.59
N VAL A 81 21.83 9.72 1.95
CA VAL A 81 20.52 9.23 1.53
C VAL A 81 20.53 8.93 0.03
N GLU A 82 19.98 7.79 -0.37
CA GLU A 82 19.80 7.41 -1.77
C GLU A 82 18.35 7.04 -2.08
N LEU A 83 17.88 7.54 -3.21
CA LEU A 83 16.57 7.23 -3.75
C LEU A 83 16.69 6.32 -4.98
N HIS A 84 16.09 5.14 -4.88
CA HIS A 84 16.06 4.10 -5.90
C HIS A 84 14.64 3.99 -6.44
N THR A 85 14.34 4.76 -7.49
CA THR A 85 13.02 4.76 -8.12
C THR A 85 12.90 3.65 -9.17
N GLY A 86 11.81 2.89 -9.11
CA GLY A 86 11.53 1.87 -10.11
C GLY A 86 10.70 0.71 -9.58
N TYR A 87 10.25 -0.14 -10.50
CA TYR A 87 9.62 -1.40 -10.11
C TYR A 87 10.65 -2.31 -9.43
N VAL A 88 10.24 -2.90 -8.30
CA VAL A 88 11.04 -3.83 -7.52
C VAL A 88 10.30 -5.17 -7.55
N SER A 89 10.93 -6.22 -8.08
CA SER A 89 10.37 -7.57 -8.02
C SER A 89 10.29 -8.06 -6.59
N ASP A 90 9.44 -9.04 -6.30
CA ASP A 90 9.32 -9.61 -4.94
C ASP A 90 10.68 -10.13 -4.43
N ASP A 91 11.45 -10.83 -5.27
CA ASP A 91 12.79 -11.32 -4.88
C ASP A 91 13.72 -10.17 -4.49
N ARG A 92 13.79 -9.10 -5.30
CA ARG A 92 14.61 -7.93 -4.97
C ARG A 92 14.09 -7.18 -3.76
N PHE A 93 12.78 -7.16 -3.56
CA PHE A 93 12.15 -6.55 -2.38
C PHE A 93 12.64 -7.23 -1.11
N ASP A 94 12.68 -8.56 -1.13
CA ASP A 94 13.19 -9.37 -0.03
C ASP A 94 14.72 -9.20 0.12
N THR A 95 15.50 -9.16 -0.98
CA THR A 95 16.94 -8.86 -0.95
C THR A 95 17.24 -7.55 -0.24
N TRP A 96 16.50 -6.47 -0.56
CA TRP A 96 16.66 -5.19 0.13
C TRP A 96 16.39 -5.28 1.63
N ILE A 97 15.33 -5.98 2.03
CA ILE A 97 15.01 -6.18 3.45
C ILE A 97 16.13 -6.97 4.16
N ILE A 98 16.64 -8.03 3.53
CA ILE A 98 17.72 -8.86 4.09
C ILE A 98 19.04 -8.08 4.22
N ALA A 99 19.35 -7.20 3.27
CA ALA A 99 20.55 -6.37 3.29
C ALA A 99 20.53 -5.27 4.37
N ALA A 100 19.33 -4.83 4.77
CA ALA A 100 19.14 -3.74 5.73
C ALA A 100 19.49 -4.16 7.17
N ASP A 101 19.98 -3.20 7.94
CA ASP A 101 20.17 -3.35 9.39
C ASP A 101 18.89 -3.00 10.14
N VAL A 102 18.12 -2.02 9.65
CA VAL A 102 16.81 -1.67 10.19
C VAL A 102 15.88 -1.15 9.10
N VAL A 103 14.61 -1.56 9.17
CA VAL A 103 13.56 -1.07 8.27
C VAL A 103 12.80 0.07 8.93
N VAL A 104 12.53 1.15 8.20
CA VAL A 104 11.85 2.34 8.69
C VAL A 104 10.50 2.49 7.98
N CYS A 105 9.42 2.48 8.75
CA CYS A 105 8.04 2.66 8.29
C CYS A 105 7.45 3.95 8.92
N PRO A 106 7.84 5.15 8.45
CA PRO A 106 7.46 6.44 9.04
C PRO A 106 6.06 6.90 8.57
N TYR A 107 5.11 5.98 8.52
CA TYR A 107 3.86 6.14 7.80
C TYR A 107 2.95 7.17 8.48
N ARG A 108 2.24 7.97 7.68
CA ARG A 108 1.25 8.94 8.16
C ARG A 108 -0.10 8.29 8.46
N PHE A 109 -0.51 7.31 7.64
CA PHE A 109 -1.75 6.57 7.83
C PHE A 109 -1.71 5.25 7.07
N ILE A 110 -2.01 4.14 7.74
CA ILE A 110 -2.23 2.83 7.15
C ILE A 110 -2.96 1.92 8.15
N TRP A 111 -3.56 0.83 7.70
CA TRP A 111 -4.11 -0.21 8.58
C TRP A 111 -3.09 -1.30 8.93
N SER A 112 -2.35 -1.77 7.93
CA SER A 112 -1.32 -2.81 8.07
C SER A 112 -0.23 -2.64 7.02
N SER A 113 0.94 -3.23 7.26
CA SER A 113 2.08 -3.17 6.34
C SER A 113 2.63 -4.55 6.02
N GLY A 114 2.59 -4.92 4.74
CA GLY A 114 3.28 -6.11 4.24
C GLY A 114 4.81 -5.98 4.27
N VAL A 115 5.35 -4.77 4.44
CA VAL A 115 6.78 -4.54 4.65
C VAL A 115 7.21 -5.04 6.02
N ILE A 116 6.40 -4.77 7.04
CA ILE A 116 6.69 -5.18 8.42
C ILE A 116 6.60 -6.71 8.54
N GLU A 117 5.62 -7.34 7.89
CA GLU A 117 5.53 -8.82 7.87
C GLU A 117 6.75 -9.48 7.23
N ARG A 118 7.27 -8.91 6.13
CA ARG A 118 8.51 -9.39 5.50
C ARG A 118 9.72 -9.14 6.39
N ALA A 119 9.84 -7.95 6.98
CA ALA A 119 10.91 -7.65 7.93
C ALA A 119 10.90 -8.66 9.10
N ARG A 120 9.72 -9.03 9.59
CA ARG A 120 9.54 -10.07 10.61
C ARG A 120 9.98 -11.45 10.14
N LEU A 121 9.67 -11.83 8.90
CA LEU A 121 10.11 -13.09 8.31
C LEU A 121 11.64 -13.21 8.26
N TYR A 122 12.33 -12.09 8.01
CA TYR A 122 13.79 -12.01 7.90
C TYR A 122 14.49 -11.50 9.16
N GLU A 123 13.76 -11.45 10.28
CA GLU A 123 14.26 -11.05 11.61
C GLU A 123 14.95 -9.67 11.60
N ARG A 124 14.42 -8.75 10.80
CA ARG A 124 14.90 -7.37 10.71
C ARG A 124 14.16 -6.48 11.69
N PRO A 125 14.86 -5.69 12.51
CA PRO A 125 14.20 -4.72 13.38
C PRO A 125 13.50 -3.65 12.54
N VAL A 126 12.42 -3.10 13.09
CA VAL A 126 11.57 -2.12 12.40
C VAL A 126 11.34 -0.91 13.31
N ILE A 127 11.52 0.29 12.78
CA ILE A 127 11.02 1.53 13.38
C ILE A 127 9.71 1.87 12.68
N ALA A 128 8.57 1.84 13.37
CA ALA A 128 7.26 2.10 12.78
C ALA A 128 6.51 3.22 13.49
N SER A 129 5.80 4.04 12.72
CA SER A 129 4.86 5.02 13.28
C SER A 129 3.68 4.35 14.01
N ASN A 130 3.20 4.96 15.09
CA ASN A 130 2.04 4.50 15.85
C ASN A 130 0.72 4.80 15.12
N VAL A 131 0.47 4.14 13.99
CA VAL A 131 -0.73 4.33 13.17
C VAL A 131 -1.34 2.99 12.79
N GLY A 132 -2.67 2.94 12.75
CA GLY A 132 -3.41 1.70 12.47
C GLY A 132 -2.99 0.56 13.38
N GLY A 133 -2.72 -0.61 12.79
CA GLY A 133 -2.24 -1.81 13.50
C GLY A 133 -0.74 -2.05 13.38
N LEU A 134 0.08 -1.04 13.05
CA LEU A 134 1.52 -1.28 12.82
C LEU A 134 2.26 -1.76 14.08
N ALA A 135 1.87 -1.29 15.26
CA ALA A 135 2.46 -1.72 16.53
C ALA A 135 2.31 -3.24 16.74
N ASP A 136 1.16 -3.81 16.38
CA ASP A 136 0.84 -5.23 16.54
C ASP A 136 1.63 -6.14 15.58
N GLN A 137 2.14 -5.57 14.48
CA GLN A 137 2.91 -6.31 13.47
C GLN A 137 4.41 -6.35 13.75
N LEU A 138 4.91 -5.57 14.71
CA LEU A 138 6.33 -5.37 14.89
C LEU A 138 7.08 -6.68 15.21
N PRO A 139 8.25 -6.90 14.59
CA PRO A 139 9.15 -7.98 14.97
C PRO A 139 9.80 -7.72 16.33
N ALA A 140 10.43 -8.76 16.90
CA ALA A 140 11.28 -8.61 18.06
C ALA A 140 12.38 -7.56 17.79
N GLY A 141 12.58 -6.63 18.74
CA GLY A 141 13.50 -5.50 18.56
C GLY A 141 12.94 -4.32 17.74
N GLY A 142 11.68 -4.38 17.31
CA GLY A 142 10.99 -3.24 16.71
C GLY A 142 10.69 -2.13 17.72
N VAL A 143 10.54 -0.90 17.22
CA VAL A 143 10.24 0.31 17.99
C VAL A 143 9.06 1.04 17.37
N VAL A 144 8.06 1.36 18.19
CA VAL A 144 6.96 2.25 17.81
C VAL A 144 7.37 3.70 18.10
N VAL A 145 7.05 4.62 17.19
CA VAL A 145 7.30 6.06 17.35
C VAL A 145 6.02 6.86 17.15
N ASP A 146 5.75 7.77 18.08
CA ASP A 146 4.55 8.61 18.07
C ASP A 146 4.78 9.96 17.39
N ASP A 147 6.03 10.42 17.29
CA ASP A 147 6.36 11.73 16.73
C ASP A 147 7.66 11.76 15.89
N ASP A 148 7.89 12.87 15.16
CA ASP A 148 9.10 13.05 14.34
C ASP A 148 10.38 13.10 15.21
N GLY A 149 10.28 13.63 16.43
CA GLY A 149 11.37 13.59 17.41
C GLY A 149 11.62 12.17 17.92
N ALA A 150 10.57 11.37 18.15
CA ALA A 150 10.68 9.96 18.50
C ALA A 150 11.31 9.15 17.36
N LEU A 151 10.97 9.46 16.10
CA LEU A 151 11.64 8.89 14.93
C LEU A 151 13.14 9.20 14.91
N VAL A 152 13.52 10.47 15.15
CA VAL A 152 14.95 10.87 15.25
C VAL A 152 15.66 10.11 16.37
N ARG A 153 15.08 10.07 17.57
CA ARG A 153 15.66 9.35 18.72
C ARG A 153 15.82 7.86 18.45
N ALA A 154 14.82 7.23 17.81
CA ALA A 154 14.89 5.83 17.43
C ALA A 154 16.01 5.60 16.40
N MET A 155 16.07 6.41 15.35
CA MET A 155 17.13 6.27 14.32
C MET A 155 18.53 6.50 14.90
N ARG A 156 18.72 7.49 15.80
CA ARG A 156 19.99 7.70 16.52
C ARG A 156 20.39 6.47 17.34
N ARG A 157 19.45 5.90 18.12
CA ARG A 157 19.69 4.69 18.90
C ARG A 157 20.12 3.51 18.02
N PHE A 158 19.46 3.29 16.89
CA PHE A 158 19.84 2.22 15.96
C PHE A 158 21.19 2.48 15.28
N ALA A 159 21.53 3.75 15.04
CA ALA A 159 22.84 4.14 14.52
C ALA A 159 23.99 4.05 15.55
N GLY A 160 23.70 3.78 16.83
CA GLY A 160 24.69 3.81 17.91
C GLY A 160 25.15 5.23 18.29
N ASP A 161 24.31 6.24 18.03
CA ASP A 161 24.56 7.64 18.36
C ASP A 161 23.88 7.98 19.70
N ASP A 162 24.62 7.88 20.80
CA ASP A 162 24.13 8.12 22.17
C ASP A 162 24.15 9.62 22.58
N ARG A 163 24.34 10.55 21.65
CA ARG A 163 24.35 11.99 21.96
C ARG A 163 22.96 12.51 22.32
N GLU A 164 22.86 13.22 23.44
CA GLU A 164 21.60 13.89 23.84
C GLU A 164 21.16 14.91 22.77
N PRO A 165 19.84 15.03 22.51
CA PRO A 165 19.32 15.98 21.54
C PRO A 165 19.68 17.41 21.94
N THR A 166 20.45 18.10 21.08
CA THR A 166 20.67 19.54 21.18
C THR A 166 19.33 20.28 21.07
N GLY A 167 19.11 21.31 21.89
CA GLY A 167 17.81 21.99 22.08
C GLY A 167 17.09 22.53 20.83
N LEU A 168 17.73 22.52 19.66
CA LEU A 168 17.09 22.76 18.35
C LEU A 168 16.23 21.57 17.86
N ASP A 169 16.49 20.35 18.34
CA ASP A 169 15.80 19.12 17.97
C ASP A 169 14.42 18.97 18.64
N ALA A 170 14.22 19.61 19.80
CA ALA A 170 12.98 19.53 20.59
C ALA A 170 11.88 20.45 20.06
N ALA A 171 12.23 21.55 19.39
CA ALA A 171 11.30 22.61 19.00
C ALA A 171 10.52 22.34 17.70
N SER A 172 10.82 21.26 16.97
CA SER A 172 10.09 20.87 15.76
C SER A 172 9.15 19.67 15.94
N GLY A 173 8.94 19.22 17.19
CA GLY A 173 8.00 18.16 17.52
C GLY A 173 6.57 18.67 17.37
N GLY A 174 6.07 18.73 16.14
CA GLY A 174 4.63 18.86 15.94
C GLY A 174 3.97 17.65 16.57
N GLU A 175 3.23 17.88 17.65
CA GLU A 175 2.35 16.89 18.27
C GLU A 175 1.46 16.33 17.15
N TRP A 176 1.44 15.01 17.00
CA TRP A 176 0.56 14.42 16.03
C TRP A 176 -0.83 14.63 16.58
N CYS A 177 -1.64 15.41 15.87
CA CYS A 177 -3.07 15.34 16.09
C CYS A 177 -3.44 13.88 15.86
N ALA A 178 -3.59 13.12 16.95
CA ALA A 178 -4.49 12.00 17.01
C ALA A 178 -5.80 12.59 16.50
N GLY A 179 -6.08 12.37 15.22
CA GLY A 179 -7.33 12.82 14.62
C GLY A 179 -8.44 12.35 15.54
N GLU A 180 -9.35 13.25 15.89
CA GLU A 180 -10.55 12.95 16.67
C GLU A 180 -11.07 11.57 16.29
N ALA A 181 -11.45 10.75 17.27
CA ALA A 181 -11.95 9.40 17.06
C ALA A 181 -12.92 9.36 15.87
N LEU A 182 -12.41 9.01 14.68
CA LEU A 182 -13.20 9.13 13.47
C LEU A 182 -14.17 7.96 13.46
N ASP A 183 -15.45 8.27 13.48
CA ASP A 183 -16.49 7.25 13.32
C ASP A 183 -16.24 6.49 12.01
N ARG A 184 -16.06 5.17 12.14
CA ARG A 184 -15.84 4.26 11.03
C ARG A 184 -16.92 4.42 9.95
N ALA A 185 -18.16 4.71 10.35
CA ALA A 185 -19.26 4.92 9.42
C ALA A 185 -19.05 6.17 8.54
N ASP A 186 -18.55 7.26 9.13
CA ASP A 186 -18.31 8.52 8.42
C ASP A 186 -17.08 8.45 7.51
N VAL A 187 -16.03 7.77 7.95
CA VAL A 187 -14.84 7.50 7.12
C VAL A 187 -15.23 6.64 5.91
N MET A 188 -16.00 5.56 6.14
CA MET A 188 -16.47 4.70 5.05
C MET A 188 -17.40 5.45 4.10
N ARG A 189 -18.29 6.31 4.60
CA ARG A 189 -19.15 7.16 3.78
C ARG A 189 -18.34 8.11 2.90
N THR A 190 -17.26 8.67 3.45
CA THR A 190 -16.35 9.58 2.72
C THR A 190 -15.52 8.84 1.66
N ILE A 191 -15.05 7.63 1.97
CA ILE A 191 -14.34 6.78 1.00
C ILE A 191 -15.28 6.37 -0.13
N GLN A 192 -16.52 5.95 0.20
CA GLN A 192 -17.52 5.56 -0.78
C GLN A 192 -17.94 6.74 -1.67
N SER A 193 -18.14 7.93 -1.11
CA SER A 193 -18.50 9.13 -1.88
C SER A 193 -17.38 9.54 -2.84
N ARG A 194 -16.12 9.53 -2.40
CA ARG A 194 -14.94 9.81 -3.25
C ARG A 194 -14.75 8.74 -4.32
N ALA A 195 -14.93 7.47 -3.98
CA ALA A 195 -14.79 6.36 -4.93
C ALA A 195 -15.89 6.37 -5.99
N ALA A 196 -17.09 6.83 -5.65
CA ALA A 196 -18.20 6.94 -6.59
C ALA A 196 -18.11 8.18 -7.48
N ALA A 197 -17.69 9.32 -6.94
CA ALA A 197 -17.36 10.51 -7.73
C ALA A 197 -16.30 10.20 -8.80
N ARG A 198 -15.27 9.40 -8.45
CA ARG A 198 -14.25 8.93 -9.39
C ARG A 198 -14.76 7.93 -10.44
N ARG A 199 -15.86 7.22 -10.17
CA ARG A 199 -16.47 6.25 -11.10
C ARG A 199 -17.59 6.84 -11.96
N GLY A 200 -17.86 8.14 -11.87
CA GLY A 200 -18.91 8.80 -12.65
C GLY A 200 -20.33 8.33 -12.33
N ALA A 201 -20.55 7.69 -11.18
CA ALA A 201 -21.85 7.19 -10.75
C ALA A 201 -22.25 7.87 -9.42
N ALA A 202 -23.44 8.47 -9.39
CA ALA A 202 -23.99 9.07 -8.19
C ALA A 202 -24.30 7.98 -7.13
N VAL A 203 -23.83 8.18 -5.90
CA VAL A 203 -24.20 7.35 -4.74
C VAL A 203 -25.59 7.76 -4.30
N VAL A 204 -26.56 6.85 -4.39
CA VAL A 204 -27.77 6.92 -3.58
C VAL A 204 -27.37 6.54 -2.15
N ALA A 205 -27.65 7.43 -1.19
CA ALA A 205 -27.40 7.22 0.22
C ALA A 205 -27.98 5.88 0.68
N SER A 206 -27.16 5.02 1.28
CA SER A 206 -27.67 3.81 1.94
C SER A 206 -28.32 4.22 3.26
N ALA A 207 -29.64 4.04 3.33
CA ALA A 207 -30.39 4.08 4.57
C ALA A 207 -30.06 2.86 5.45
N ASP A 208 -30.23 3.07 6.76
CA ASP A 208 -30.18 2.17 7.92
C ASP A 208 -30.18 0.65 7.65
N PRO A 209 -29.19 -0.13 8.15
CA PRO A 209 -29.09 -1.58 7.91
C PRO A 209 -30.20 -2.43 8.56
N ALA A 210 -31.13 -1.83 9.31
CA ALA A 210 -32.21 -2.55 9.99
C ALA A 210 -33.44 -2.89 9.12
N HIS A 211 -33.50 -2.52 7.84
CA HIS A 211 -34.64 -2.82 6.94
C HIS A 211 -34.17 -3.32 5.57
N TYR A 212 -33.85 -4.60 5.45
CA TYR A 212 -33.64 -5.26 4.15
C TYR A 212 -34.88 -6.07 3.75
N GLY A 213 -35.69 -5.52 2.85
CA GLY A 213 -36.67 -6.30 2.09
C GLY A 213 -35.99 -7.11 0.97
N ALA A 214 -36.57 -8.25 0.59
CA ALA A 214 -35.99 -9.20 -0.36
C ALA A 214 -35.61 -8.58 -1.73
N ALA A 215 -36.33 -7.56 -2.18
CA ALA A 215 -36.04 -6.83 -3.42
C ALA A 215 -34.70 -6.06 -3.41
N ASP A 216 -34.15 -5.76 -2.24
CA ASP A 216 -32.94 -4.93 -2.10
C ASP A 216 -31.64 -5.77 -2.07
N ARG A 217 -31.76 -7.09 -1.87
CA ARG A 217 -30.61 -8.02 -1.84
C ARG A 217 -30.10 -8.37 -3.24
N SER A 218 -30.98 -8.46 -4.24
CA SER A 218 -30.57 -8.70 -5.63
C SER A 218 -30.20 -7.40 -6.37
N ALA A 219 -30.54 -6.23 -5.83
CA ALA A 219 -30.25 -4.92 -6.42
C ALA A 219 -28.74 -4.69 -6.64
N VAL A 220 -27.89 -5.16 -5.73
CA VAL A 220 -26.42 -5.07 -5.86
C VAL A 220 -25.89 -5.90 -7.04
N VAL A 221 -26.46 -7.09 -7.28
CA VAL A 221 -26.07 -8.00 -8.37
C VAL A 221 -26.66 -7.55 -9.71
N ARG A 222 -27.85 -6.93 -9.71
CA ARG A 222 -28.46 -6.33 -10.91
C ARG A 222 -27.66 -5.13 -11.44
N ARG A 223 -26.99 -4.37 -10.55
CA ARG A 223 -26.19 -3.19 -10.91
C ARG A 223 -24.90 -3.52 -11.66
N VAL A 224 -24.43 -4.77 -11.64
CA VAL A 224 -23.27 -5.19 -12.44
C VAL A 224 -23.73 -5.39 -13.88
N PRO A 225 -23.22 -4.67 -14.90
CA PRO A 225 -23.58 -4.94 -16.29
C PRO A 225 -23.12 -6.34 -16.71
N PRO A 226 -23.85 -7.05 -17.59
CA PRO A 226 -23.42 -8.35 -18.09
C PRO A 226 -22.06 -8.21 -18.77
N LEU A 227 -21.15 -9.15 -18.51
CA LEU A 227 -19.84 -9.16 -19.14
C LEU A 227 -20.02 -9.35 -20.64
N SER A 228 -19.69 -8.32 -21.41
CA SER A 228 -19.55 -8.39 -22.86
C SER A 228 -18.10 -8.70 -23.21
N SER A 229 -17.88 -9.57 -24.19
CA SER A 229 -16.53 -9.75 -24.74
C SER A 229 -16.00 -8.39 -25.25
N PRO A 230 -14.79 -7.97 -24.83
CA PRO A 230 -14.28 -6.64 -25.16
C PRO A 230 -14.16 -6.45 -26.68
N PRO A 231 -14.49 -5.26 -27.22
CA PRO A 231 -14.31 -4.98 -28.64
C PRO A 231 -12.83 -5.00 -29.00
N ALA A 232 -12.51 -5.53 -30.19
CA ALA A 232 -11.14 -5.55 -30.71
C ALA A 232 -10.72 -4.13 -31.14
N VAL A 233 -10.20 -3.34 -30.20
CA VAL A 233 -9.66 -2.00 -30.51
C VAL A 233 -8.14 -2.07 -30.69
N SER A 234 -7.67 -1.52 -31.82
CA SER A 234 -6.27 -1.25 -32.11
C SER A 234 -6.18 0.05 -32.89
N ALA A 235 -5.38 1.00 -32.40
CA ALA A 235 -5.14 2.30 -33.03
C ALA A 235 -4.05 2.27 -34.13
N ARG A 236 -3.65 1.07 -34.62
CA ARG A 236 -2.59 0.91 -35.65
C ARG A 236 -3.12 0.21 -36.92
N PRO A 237 -2.81 0.70 -38.13
CA PRO A 237 -3.22 0.04 -39.38
C PRO A 237 -2.53 -1.32 -39.51
N GLY A 238 -3.28 -2.40 -39.80
CA GLY A 238 -2.76 -3.74 -40.11
C GLY A 238 -2.86 -4.80 -38.99
N ALA A 239 -3.03 -4.41 -37.72
CA ALA A 239 -3.15 -5.37 -36.60
C ALA A 239 -4.54 -6.04 -36.48
N THR A 240 -5.52 -5.56 -37.26
CA THR A 240 -6.94 -5.97 -37.16
C THR A 240 -7.21 -7.35 -37.75
N LEU A 241 -6.46 -7.76 -38.79
CA LEU A 241 -6.63 -9.07 -39.44
C LEU A 241 -6.02 -10.20 -38.61
N LEU A 242 -4.80 -9.99 -38.08
CA LEU A 242 -4.12 -10.96 -37.22
C LEU A 242 -4.91 -11.22 -35.93
N LYS A 243 -5.44 -10.18 -35.26
CA LYS A 243 -6.27 -10.35 -34.06
C LYS A 243 -7.66 -10.92 -34.36
N ARG A 244 -8.26 -10.67 -35.54
CA ARG A 244 -9.49 -11.37 -35.96
C ARG A 244 -9.25 -12.86 -36.15
N ALA A 245 -8.12 -13.25 -36.73
CA ALA A 245 -7.73 -14.65 -36.89
C ALA A 245 -7.49 -15.33 -35.53
N VAL A 246 -6.73 -14.68 -34.63
CA VAL A 246 -6.51 -15.18 -33.26
C VAL A 246 -7.83 -15.30 -32.49
N ARG A 247 -8.73 -14.32 -32.58
CA ARG A 247 -10.07 -14.40 -31.95
C ARG A 247 -10.94 -15.51 -32.56
N ARG A 248 -10.83 -15.78 -33.86
CA ARG A 248 -11.54 -16.91 -34.50
C ARG A 248 -11.03 -18.26 -34.00
N LEU A 249 -9.76 -18.32 -33.58
CA LEU A 249 -9.10 -19.50 -33.05
C LEU A 249 -9.32 -19.69 -31.54
N THR A 250 -9.44 -18.62 -30.74
CA THR A 250 -9.59 -18.69 -29.28
C THR A 250 -10.99 -18.34 -28.74
N GLY A 251 -11.89 -17.81 -29.58
CA GLY A 251 -13.23 -17.41 -29.17
C GLY A 251 -14.10 -18.57 -28.67
N TRP A 252 -13.87 -19.78 -29.20
CA TRP A 252 -14.58 -21.00 -28.81
C TRP A 252 -14.31 -21.42 -27.36
N GLU A 253 -13.22 -20.96 -26.75
CA GLU A 253 -12.83 -21.27 -25.38
C GLU A 253 -13.33 -20.22 -24.37
N ILE A 254 -13.56 -18.98 -24.81
CA ILE A 254 -13.98 -17.84 -23.97
C ILE A 254 -15.51 -17.76 -23.87
N ASP A 255 -16.22 -18.04 -24.96
CA ASP A 255 -17.68 -17.99 -25.02
C ASP A 255 -18.39 -18.92 -23.98
N PRO A 256 -17.96 -20.17 -23.72
CA PRO A 256 -18.59 -21.00 -22.69
C PRO A 256 -18.42 -20.45 -21.27
N ILE A 257 -17.26 -19.81 -20.97
CA ILE A 257 -16.98 -19.23 -19.65
C ILE A 257 -17.87 -17.99 -19.40
N VAL A 258 -17.99 -17.11 -20.38
CA VAL A 258 -18.87 -15.92 -20.31
C VAL A 258 -20.34 -16.35 -20.17
N GLY A 259 -20.74 -17.41 -20.87
CA GLY A 259 -22.06 -18.03 -20.73
C GLY A 259 -22.32 -18.54 -19.31
N GLN A 260 -21.36 -19.27 -18.72
CA GLN A 260 -21.47 -19.86 -17.39
C GLN A 260 -21.52 -18.80 -16.28
N LEU A 261 -20.73 -17.72 -16.40
CA LEU A 261 -20.79 -16.58 -15.48
C LEU A 261 -22.14 -15.85 -15.55
N ASN A 262 -22.67 -15.63 -16.76
CA ASN A 262 -23.99 -15.01 -16.94
C ASN A 262 -25.14 -15.93 -16.49
N TYR A 263 -24.96 -17.25 -16.53
CA TYR A 263 -25.89 -18.22 -15.96
C TYR A 263 -25.87 -18.21 -14.43
N LEU A 264 -24.69 -18.31 -13.82
CA LEU A 264 -24.52 -18.23 -12.36
C LEU A 264 -25.08 -16.93 -11.78
N ARG A 265 -24.84 -15.81 -12.46
CA ARG A 265 -25.43 -14.53 -12.08
C ARG A 265 -26.96 -14.56 -12.06
N ARG A 266 -27.60 -15.14 -13.07
CA ARG A 266 -29.07 -15.27 -13.13
C ARG A 266 -29.59 -16.20 -12.04
N ALA A 267 -28.95 -17.34 -11.84
CA ALA A 267 -29.32 -18.29 -10.81
C ALA A 267 -29.21 -17.68 -9.39
N ILE A 268 -28.20 -16.84 -9.13
CA ILE A 268 -28.05 -16.13 -7.85
C ILE A 268 -29.15 -15.09 -7.67
N ILE A 269 -29.51 -14.33 -8.72
CA ILE A 269 -30.61 -13.37 -8.67
C ILE A 269 -31.93 -14.09 -8.34
N GLU A 270 -32.22 -15.20 -9.03
CA GLU A 270 -33.42 -16.01 -8.83
C GLU A 270 -33.46 -16.67 -7.43
N ALA A 271 -32.34 -17.19 -6.92
CA ALA A 271 -32.28 -17.79 -5.59
C ALA A 271 -32.49 -16.75 -4.47
N LEU A 272 -31.95 -15.54 -4.64
CA LEU A 272 -32.15 -14.43 -3.70
C LEU A 272 -33.58 -13.86 -3.74
N GLU A 273 -34.33 -14.12 -4.82
CA GLU A 273 -35.72 -13.68 -4.99
C GLU A 273 -36.73 -14.77 -4.60
N GLY A 274 -36.42 -16.05 -4.86
CA GLY A 274 -37.27 -17.19 -4.52
C GLY A 274 -37.27 -17.56 -3.03
N THR A 275 -36.24 -17.18 -2.29
CA THR A 275 -36.21 -17.35 -0.81
C THR A 275 -37.15 -16.39 -0.06
N SER A 276 -37.89 -15.54 -0.78
CA SER A 276 -38.83 -14.56 -0.23
C SER A 276 -40.28 -15.04 -0.14
N ASP A 277 -40.62 -16.17 -0.77
CA ASP A 277 -42.02 -16.60 -0.99
C ASP A 277 -42.49 -17.76 -0.10
N GLU A 278 -41.66 -18.24 0.85
CA GLU A 278 -42.14 -19.12 1.92
C GLU A 278 -42.82 -18.30 3.02
N LYS A 279 -44.13 -18.07 2.83
CA LYS A 279 -45.05 -17.66 3.91
C LYS A 279 -45.02 -18.68 5.06
N PRO A 280 -45.14 -18.24 6.33
CA PRO A 280 -45.35 -19.15 7.44
C PRO A 280 -46.72 -19.81 7.30
N VAL A 281 -46.75 -21.14 7.38
CA VAL A 281 -47.97 -21.92 7.64
C VAL A 281 -48.36 -21.61 9.08
N ASP A 282 -49.47 -20.89 9.25
CA ASP A 282 -50.12 -20.66 10.53
C ASP A 282 -51.21 -21.71 10.74
N SER A 283 -51.28 -22.23 11.97
CA SER A 283 -52.18 -23.28 12.53
C SER A 283 -51.83 -24.75 12.27
#